data_AF-A0A348PS87-F1
#
_entry.id   AF-A0A348PS87-F1
#
_cell.length_a   1.000
_cell.length_b   1.000
_cell.length_c   1.000
_cell.angle_alpha   90.00
_cell.angle_beta   90.00
_cell.angle_gamma   90.00
#
_symmetry.space_group_name_H-M   'P 1'
#
loop_
_entity.id
_entity.type
_entity.pdbx_description
1 polymer ?
#
loop_
_entity_poly.entity_id
_entity_poly.type
_entity_poly.pdbx_seq_one_letter_code
_entity_poly.pdbx_strand_id
1 'polypeptide(L)'
;MIKNIIHTLSSRFMVSVMNLVLLFITTRIMGAENKGEISLLILNLSLAAIFSGLFGGPSLVYLIPRFRLKNILILNYGWSFLTAGLVALLSELDILPSGIGTLELFTLALLECLIATHSMIFLGQERVKAHNWLQIIKASLTVGLLFVFYYQDKS
;
A
#
# COMPACT_ATOMS: atom_id res chain seq x y z
N MET A 1 -17.63 -21.85 0.30
CA MET A 1 -17.21 -21.00 -0.83
C MET A 1 -17.96 -19.66 -0.88
N ILE A 2 -19.30 -19.66 -0.96
CA ILE A 2 -20.15 -18.44 -1.06
C ILE A 2 -19.87 -17.42 0.06
N LYS A 3 -19.74 -17.88 1.32
CA LYS A 3 -19.42 -16.99 2.46
C LYS A 3 -18.12 -16.19 2.27
N ASN A 4 -17.09 -16.80 1.68
CA ASN A 4 -15.81 -16.12 1.40
C ASN A 4 -15.95 -15.15 0.23
N ILE A 5 -16.76 -15.49 -0.79
CA ILE A 5 -17.05 -14.60 -1.92
C ILE A 5 -17.77 -13.35 -1.42
N ILE A 6 -18.83 -13.52 -0.61
CA ILE A 6 -19.57 -12.40 -0.01
C ILE A 6 -18.63 -11.54 0.84
N HIS A 7 -17.77 -12.17 1.65
CA HIS A 7 -16.81 -11.42 2.47
C HIS A 7 -15.79 -10.64 1.63
N THR A 8 -15.28 -11.20 0.54
CA THR A 8 -14.35 -10.50 -0.35
C THR A 8 -15.05 -9.39 -1.15
N LEU A 9 -16.30 -9.60 -1.55
CA LEU A 9 -17.09 -8.56 -2.20
C LEU A 9 -17.35 -7.40 -1.24
N SER A 10 -17.76 -7.72 -0.01
CA SER A 10 -18.01 -6.73 1.04
C SER A 10 -16.74 -5.98 1.44
N SER A 11 -15.58 -6.65 1.55
CA SER A 11 -14.32 -5.97 1.87
C SER A 11 -13.90 -5.02 0.76
N ARG A 12 -14.03 -5.43 -0.52
CA ARG A 12 -13.76 -4.56 -1.67
C ARG A 12 -14.68 -3.36 -1.68
N PHE A 13 -15.99 -3.57 -1.44
CA PHE A 13 -16.95 -2.47 -1.32
C PHE A 13 -16.53 -1.48 -0.21
N MET A 14 -16.17 -1.98 0.97
CA MET A 14 -15.76 -1.14 2.10
C MET A 14 -14.47 -0.36 1.80
N VAL A 15 -13.48 -0.99 1.18
CA VAL A 15 -12.24 -0.30 0.74
C VAL A 15 -12.56 0.78 -0.30
N SER A 16 -13.44 0.51 -1.26
CA SER A 16 -13.88 1.51 -2.24
C SER A 16 -14.58 2.70 -1.58
N VAL A 17 -15.43 2.46 -0.57
CA VAL A 17 -16.07 3.53 0.22
C VAL A 17 -15.01 4.36 0.96
N MET A 18 -14.02 3.71 1.59
CA MET A 18 -12.92 4.43 2.26
C MET A 18 -12.09 5.27 1.28
N ASN A 19 -11.78 4.74 0.10
CA ASN A 19 -11.08 5.49 -0.94
C ASN A 19 -11.92 6.68 -1.45
N LEU A 20 -13.23 6.54 -1.52
CA LEU A 20 -14.13 7.65 -1.86
C LEU A 20 -14.11 8.74 -0.78
N VAL A 21 -14.17 8.36 0.50
CA VAL A 21 -14.03 9.31 1.63
C VAL A 21 -12.68 10.02 1.58
N LEU A 22 -11.60 9.28 1.36
CA LEU A 22 -10.25 9.82 1.18
C LEU A 22 -10.20 10.85 0.04
N LEU A 23 -10.83 10.55 -1.09
CA LEU A 23 -10.93 11.47 -2.22
C LEU A 23 -11.69 12.75 -1.84
N PHE A 24 -12.81 12.65 -1.13
CA PHE A 24 -13.57 13.82 -0.69
C PHE A 24 -12.77 14.71 0.26
N ILE A 25 -12.05 14.10 1.22
CA ILE A 25 -11.17 14.84 2.13
C ILE A 25 -10.08 15.56 1.33
N THR A 26 -9.32 14.83 0.51
CA THR A 26 -8.18 15.41 -0.22
C THR A 26 -8.59 16.48 -1.24
N THR A 27 -9.74 16.33 -1.90
CA THR A 27 -10.21 17.28 -2.92
C THR A 27 -10.91 18.51 -2.36
N ARG A 28 -11.73 18.36 -1.32
CA ARG A 28 -12.56 19.46 -0.79
C ARG A 28 -11.85 20.23 0.32
N ILE A 29 -11.03 19.55 1.11
CA ILE A 29 -10.52 20.10 2.36
C ILE A 29 -9.10 20.66 2.19
N MET A 30 -8.24 19.98 1.44
CA MET A 30 -6.81 20.30 1.39
C MET A 30 -6.43 21.28 0.26
N GLY A 31 -7.33 21.62 -0.66
CA GLY A 31 -7.03 22.54 -1.77
C GLY A 31 -6.23 21.88 -2.92
N ALA A 32 -6.06 22.61 -4.02
CA ALA A 32 -5.50 22.05 -5.26
C ALA A 32 -3.99 21.73 -5.19
N GLU A 33 -3.23 22.49 -4.41
CA GLU A 33 -1.78 22.34 -4.26
C GLU A 33 -1.42 21.08 -3.46
N ASN A 34 -1.98 20.92 -2.26
CA ASN A 34 -1.81 19.71 -1.44
C ASN A 34 -2.31 18.43 -2.15
N LYS A 35 -3.35 18.56 -2.98
CA LYS A 35 -3.81 17.43 -3.82
C LYS A 35 -2.75 16.99 -4.82
N GLY A 36 -1.97 17.92 -5.37
CA GLY A 36 -0.86 17.64 -6.27
C GLY A 36 0.19 16.77 -5.58
N GLU A 37 0.66 17.20 -4.40
CA GLU A 37 1.67 16.46 -3.63
C GLU A 37 1.20 15.06 -3.21
N ILE A 38 -0.03 14.93 -2.74
CA ILE A 38 -0.62 13.62 -2.40
C ILE A 38 -0.67 12.71 -3.64
N SER A 39 -1.00 13.25 -4.81
CA SER A 39 -1.03 12.47 -6.05
C SER A 39 0.38 12.00 -6.46
N LEU A 40 1.40 12.83 -6.25
CA LEU A 40 2.80 12.46 -6.50
C LEU A 40 3.28 11.39 -5.52
N LEU A 41 2.89 11.48 -4.25
CA LEU A 41 3.15 10.43 -3.27
C LEU A 41 2.50 9.10 -3.70
N ILE A 42 1.21 9.11 -4.04
CA ILE A 42 0.49 7.91 -4.49
C ILE A 42 1.15 7.32 -5.75
N LEU A 43 1.61 8.17 -6.69
CA LEU A 43 2.36 7.73 -7.87
C LEU A 43 3.62 6.96 -7.48
N ASN A 44 4.46 7.52 -6.62
CA ASN A 44 5.71 6.88 -6.21
C ASN A 44 5.47 5.58 -5.43
N LEU A 45 4.48 5.55 -4.54
CA LEU A 45 4.07 4.33 -3.83
C LEU A 45 3.52 3.26 -4.78
N SER A 46 2.77 3.67 -5.80
CA SER A 46 2.26 2.75 -6.83
C SER A 46 3.38 2.16 -7.66
N LEU A 47 4.39 2.96 -8.03
CA LEU A 47 5.59 2.46 -8.70
C LEU A 47 6.32 1.43 -7.82
N ALA A 48 6.56 1.75 -6.55
CA ALA A 48 7.18 0.83 -5.60
C ALA A 48 6.40 -0.51 -5.52
N ALA A 49 5.08 -0.44 -5.39
CA ALA A 49 4.21 -1.61 -5.35
C ALA A 49 4.26 -2.45 -6.64
N ILE A 50 4.26 -1.82 -7.81
CA ILE A 50 4.36 -2.50 -9.11
C ILE A 50 5.69 -3.24 -9.23
N PHE A 51 6.81 -2.57 -8.96
CA PHE A 51 8.14 -3.18 -9.06
C PHE A 51 8.36 -4.26 -8.00
N SER A 52 7.91 -4.03 -6.77
CA SER A 52 7.94 -5.06 -5.72
C SER A 52 7.09 -6.28 -6.09
N GLY A 53 5.99 -6.05 -6.81
CA GLY A 53 5.08 -7.07 -7.32
C GLY A 53 5.73 -8.14 -8.21
N LEU A 54 6.92 -7.91 -8.78
CA LEU A 54 7.66 -8.93 -9.53
C LEU A 54 7.94 -10.19 -8.69
N PHE A 55 8.36 -10.01 -7.43
CA PHE A 55 8.60 -11.09 -6.48
C PHE A 55 7.56 -11.16 -5.36
N GLY A 56 6.81 -10.08 -5.11
CA GLY A 56 5.79 -9.95 -4.04
C GLY A 56 4.34 -9.94 -4.46
N GLY A 57 4.10 -10.04 -5.76
CA GLY A 57 2.77 -9.98 -6.33
C GLY A 57 2.05 -11.33 -6.33
N PRO A 58 1.11 -11.52 -7.27
CA PRO A 58 0.28 -12.72 -7.36
C PRO A 58 1.07 -14.03 -7.53
N SER A 59 2.30 -13.98 -8.02
CA SER A 59 3.20 -15.14 -8.10
C SER A 59 3.41 -15.81 -6.75
N LEU A 60 3.36 -15.05 -5.64
CA LEU A 60 3.45 -15.60 -4.29
C LEU A 60 2.30 -16.57 -3.98
N VAL A 61 1.09 -16.33 -4.48
CA VAL A 61 -0.06 -17.21 -4.25
C VAL A 61 0.24 -18.64 -4.72
N TYR A 62 1.00 -18.76 -5.81
CA TYR A 62 1.43 -20.04 -6.36
C TYR A 62 2.66 -20.63 -5.64
N LEU A 63 3.62 -19.79 -5.24
CA LEU A 63 4.88 -20.22 -4.63
C LEU A 63 4.72 -20.62 -3.15
N ILE A 64 3.84 -19.96 -2.41
CA ILE A 64 3.61 -20.18 -0.97
C ILE A 64 3.28 -21.63 -0.61
N PRO A 65 2.39 -22.35 -1.32
CA PRO A 65 2.13 -23.76 -1.00
C PRO A 65 3.27 -24.71 -1.41
N ARG A 66 4.26 -24.25 -2.19
CA ARG A 66 5.28 -25.11 -2.83
C ARG A 66 6.68 -24.98 -2.22
N PHE A 67 6.98 -23.85 -1.59
CA PHE A 67 8.30 -23.57 -1.03
C PHE A 67 8.20 -23.16 0.44
N ARG A 68 9.32 -23.27 1.16
CA ARG A 68 9.39 -22.83 2.56
C ARG A 68 9.16 -21.33 2.65
N LEU A 69 8.18 -20.92 3.47
CA LEU A 69 7.80 -19.51 3.68
C LEU A 69 8.99 -18.62 4.02
N LYS A 70 9.92 -19.10 4.86
CA LYS A 70 11.13 -18.34 5.24
C LYS A 70 11.97 -17.90 4.03
N ASN A 71 12.15 -18.78 3.04
CA ASN A 71 12.97 -18.48 1.86
C ASN A 71 12.28 -17.46 0.97
N ILE A 72 10.95 -17.59 0.82
CA ILE A 72 10.12 -16.62 0.09
C ILE A 72 10.20 -15.25 0.76
N LEU A 73 10.07 -15.18 2.09
CA LEU A 73 10.12 -13.92 2.84
C LEU A 73 11.47 -13.21 2.71
N ILE A 74 12.58 -13.94 2.82
CA ILE A 74 13.93 -13.35 2.70
C ILE A 74 14.11 -12.73 1.32
N LEU A 75 13.80 -13.48 0.25
CA LEU A 75 13.90 -12.99 -1.12
C LEU A 75 13.01 -11.77 -1.33
N ASN A 76 11.79 -11.84 -0.84
CA ASN A 76 10.80 -10.79 -1.03
C ASN A 76 11.13 -9.50 -0.27
N TYR A 77 11.60 -9.60 0.97
CA TYR A 77 11.98 -8.43 1.76
C TYR A 77 13.22 -7.78 1.20
N GLY A 78 14.20 -8.56 0.74
CA GLY A 78 15.35 -8.03 0.00
C GLY A 78 14.90 -7.25 -1.24
N TRP A 79 13.98 -7.81 -2.03
CA TRP A 79 13.45 -7.13 -3.21
C TRP A 79 12.61 -5.88 -2.86
N SER A 80 11.81 -5.94 -1.80
CA SER A 80 11.02 -4.80 -1.30
C SER A 80 11.92 -3.64 -0.86
N PHE A 81 13.05 -3.95 -0.20
CA PHE A 81 14.04 -2.97 0.20
C PHE A 81 14.73 -2.33 -1.01
N LEU A 82 15.15 -3.15 -1.99
CA LEU A 82 15.76 -2.66 -3.22
C LEU A 82 14.81 -1.75 -4.02
N THR A 83 13.54 -2.13 -4.14
CA THR A 83 12.53 -1.37 -4.89
C THR A 83 12.18 -0.05 -4.19
N ALA A 84 12.00 -0.07 -2.87
CA ALA A 84 11.80 1.15 -2.09
C ALA A 84 13.03 2.08 -2.15
N GLY A 85 14.23 1.50 -2.06
CA GLY A 85 15.49 2.22 -2.20
C GLY A 85 15.66 2.85 -3.57
N LEU A 86 15.28 2.14 -4.63
CA LEU A 86 15.31 2.65 -6.00
C LEU A 86 14.36 3.83 -6.17
N VAL A 87 13.12 3.73 -5.70
CA VAL A 87 12.15 4.85 -5.80
C VAL A 87 12.64 6.08 -5.03
N ALA A 88 13.18 5.88 -3.82
CA ALA A 88 13.76 6.97 -3.04
C ALA A 88 14.97 7.61 -3.73
N LEU A 89 15.90 6.80 -4.25
CA LEU A 89 17.06 7.28 -5.00
C LEU A 89 16.67 8.04 -6.26
N LEU A 90 15.70 7.54 -7.02
CA LEU A 90 15.20 8.23 -8.22
C LEU A 90 14.53 9.56 -7.86
N SER A 91 13.91 9.67 -6.69
CA SER A 91 13.40 10.94 -6.19
C SER A 91 14.52 11.90 -5.79
N GLU A 92 15.60 11.42 -5.17
CA GLU A 92 16.76 12.26 -4.79
C GLU A 92 17.53 12.79 -6.02
N LEU A 93 17.47 12.07 -7.14
CA LEU A 93 18.04 12.47 -8.42
C LEU A 93 17.11 13.35 -9.27
N ASP A 94 16.00 13.85 -8.71
CA ASP A 94 14.96 14.65 -9.40
C ASP A 94 14.32 13.96 -10.63
N ILE A 95 14.46 12.63 -10.75
CA ILE A 95 13.84 11.84 -11.82
C ILE A 95 12.37 11.59 -11.49
N LEU A 96 12.08 11.29 -10.22
CA LEU A 96 10.71 11.13 -9.73
C LEU A 96 10.30 12.35 -8.90
N PRO A 97 9.21 13.05 -9.26
CA PRO A 97 8.72 14.17 -8.46
C PRO A 97 8.23 13.68 -7.10
N SER A 98 8.66 14.35 -6.03
CA SER A 98 8.15 14.11 -4.68
C SER A 98 8.06 15.44 -3.90
N GLY A 99 7.06 15.53 -3.02
CA GLY A 99 6.91 16.66 -2.09
C GLY A 99 7.39 16.34 -0.67
N ILE A 100 8.07 15.21 -0.47
CA ILE A 100 8.47 14.71 0.86
C ILE A 100 9.94 14.29 0.86
N GLY A 101 10.55 14.17 2.05
CA GLY A 101 11.96 13.81 2.15
C GLY A 101 12.26 12.40 1.64
N THR A 102 13.48 12.18 1.12
CA THR A 102 13.93 10.88 0.58
C THR A 102 13.75 9.73 1.58
N LEU A 103 14.10 9.96 2.85
CA LEU A 103 13.95 8.94 3.90
C LEU A 103 12.47 8.62 4.19
N GLU A 104 11.61 9.64 4.20
CA GLU A 104 10.17 9.48 4.40
C GLU A 104 9.57 8.68 3.25
N LEU A 105 9.92 9.04 2.01
CA LEU A 105 9.49 8.31 0.82
C LEU A 105 9.97 6.85 0.85
N PHE A 106 11.23 6.61 1.22
CA PHE A 106 11.77 5.26 1.38
C PHE A 106 10.96 4.45 2.39
N THR A 107 10.67 5.01 3.57
CA THR A 107 9.93 4.29 4.62
C THR A 107 8.50 3.97 4.20
N LEU A 108 7.80 4.93 3.57
CA LEU A 108 6.43 4.73 3.09
C LEU A 108 6.39 3.73 1.93
N ALA A 109 7.33 3.81 0.99
CA ALA A 109 7.44 2.86 -0.12
C ALA A 109 7.74 1.44 0.38
N LEU A 110 8.66 1.29 1.34
CA LEU A 110 8.96 0.00 1.95
C LEU A 110 7.73 -0.57 2.65
N LEU A 111 7.01 0.25 3.42
CA LEU A 111 5.79 -0.16 4.10
C LEU A 111 4.72 -0.63 3.10
N GLU A 112 4.53 0.12 2.01
CA GLU A 112 3.59 -0.25 0.94
C GLU A 112 3.93 -1.60 0.32
N CYS A 113 5.19 -1.81 -0.03
CA CYS A 113 5.70 -3.09 -0.55
C CYS A 113 5.44 -4.25 0.42
N LEU A 114 5.75 -4.05 1.71
CA LEU A 114 5.55 -5.09 2.73
C LEU A 114 4.08 -5.43 2.93
N ILE A 115 3.19 -4.43 2.94
CA ILE A 115 1.74 -4.66 3.03
C ILE A 115 1.25 -5.45 1.82
N ALA A 116 1.69 -5.08 0.61
CA ALA A 116 1.32 -5.79 -0.62
C ALA A 116 1.76 -7.27 -0.58
N THR A 117 3.00 -7.53 -0.16
CA THR A 117 3.54 -8.89 0.01
C THR A 117 2.72 -9.70 1.01
N HIS A 118 2.47 -9.18 2.21
CA HIS A 118 1.69 -9.92 3.22
C HIS A 118 0.26 -10.20 2.78
N SER A 119 -0.32 -9.27 2.02
CA SER A 119 -1.64 -9.45 1.40
C SER A 119 -1.66 -10.66 0.48
N MET A 120 -0.62 -10.85 -0.35
CA MET A 120 -0.49 -12.01 -1.25
C MET A 120 -0.11 -13.29 -0.50
N ILE A 121 0.69 -13.21 0.58
CA ILE A 121 1.00 -14.35 1.44
C ILE A 121 -0.26 -14.91 2.10
N PHE A 122 -1.08 -14.05 2.69
CA PHE A 122 -2.34 -14.49 3.29
C PHE A 122 -3.26 -15.13 2.25
N LEU A 123 -3.29 -14.60 1.04
CA LEU A 123 -4.06 -15.19 -0.05
C LEU A 123 -3.51 -16.56 -0.47
N GLY A 124 -2.18 -16.71 -0.60
CA GLY A 124 -1.51 -17.98 -0.90
C GLY A 124 -1.62 -19.04 0.19
N GLN A 125 -1.85 -18.64 1.44
CA GLN A 125 -2.17 -19.53 2.57
C GLN A 125 -3.67 -19.86 2.69
N GLU A 126 -4.48 -19.47 1.70
CA GLU A 126 -5.95 -19.56 1.72
C GLU A 126 -6.63 -18.79 2.88
N ARG A 127 -5.89 -17.89 3.54
CA ARG A 127 -6.38 -17.03 4.62
C ARG A 127 -7.08 -15.79 4.08
N VAL A 128 -8.14 -16.01 3.29
CA VAL A 128 -8.91 -14.96 2.60
C VAL A 128 -9.43 -13.88 3.55
N LYS A 129 -9.83 -14.26 4.78
CA LYS A 129 -10.26 -13.29 5.79
C LYS A 129 -9.14 -12.35 6.22
N ALA A 130 -7.92 -12.84 6.40
CA ALA A 130 -6.77 -12.03 6.80
C ALA A 130 -6.36 -11.07 5.68
N HIS A 131 -6.36 -11.55 4.43
CA HIS A 131 -6.18 -10.69 3.25
C HIS A 131 -7.19 -9.54 3.22
N ASN A 132 -8.48 -9.86 3.38
CA ASN A 132 -9.55 -8.86 3.37
C ASN A 132 -9.45 -7.85 4.52
N TRP A 133 -9.16 -8.33 5.74
CA TRP A 133 -8.97 -7.45 6.89
C TRP A 133 -7.77 -6.53 6.75
N LEU A 134 -6.65 -7.02 6.21
CA LEU A 134 -5.47 -6.21 5.97
C LEU A 134 -5.79 -5.01 5.05
N GLN A 135 -6.56 -5.23 3.99
CA GLN A 135 -6.98 -4.16 3.07
C GLN A 135 -7.91 -3.14 3.74
N ILE A 136 -8.89 -3.62 4.53
CA ILE A 136 -9.80 -2.74 5.28
C ILE A 136 -9.03 -1.91 6.31
N ILE A 137 -8.14 -2.54 7.07
CA ILE A 137 -7.33 -1.88 8.10
C ILE A 137 -6.44 -0.82 7.47
N LYS A 138 -5.75 -1.14 6.37
CA LYS A 138 -4.92 -0.18 5.63
C LYS A 138 -5.75 1.05 5.23
N ALA A 139 -6.87 0.85 4.53
CA ALA A 139 -7.70 1.95 4.06
C ALA A 139 -8.29 2.78 5.21
N SER A 140 -8.77 2.11 6.26
CA SER A 140 -9.36 2.77 7.44
C SER A 140 -8.31 3.55 8.22
N LEU A 141 -7.10 3.03 8.36
CA LEU A 141 -5.99 3.70 9.03
C LEU A 141 -5.56 4.95 8.26
N THR A 142 -5.44 4.88 6.92
CA THR A 142 -5.12 6.04 6.10
C THR A 142 -6.17 7.15 6.26
N VAL A 143 -7.46 6.81 6.17
CA VAL A 143 -8.55 7.78 6.37
C VAL A 143 -8.55 8.34 7.79
N GLY A 144 -8.40 7.48 8.80
CA GLY A 144 -8.40 7.85 10.20
C GLY A 144 -7.25 8.79 10.57
N LEU A 145 -6.03 8.49 10.12
CA LEU A 145 -4.87 9.34 10.35
C LEU A 145 -5.04 10.72 9.70
N LEU A 146 -5.49 10.77 8.45
CA LEU A 146 -5.75 12.04 7.77
C LEU A 146 -6.81 12.88 8.48
N PHE A 147 -7.85 12.24 9.00
CA PHE A 147 -8.87 12.93 9.79
C PHE A 147 -8.28 13.50 11.08
N VAL A 148 -7.47 12.72 11.82
CA VAL A 148 -6.81 13.19 13.05
C VAL A 148 -5.90 14.39 12.77
N PHE A 149 -5.04 14.30 11.76
CA PHE A 149 -4.14 15.41 11.41
C PHE A 149 -4.92 16.66 10.97
N TYR A 150 -6.01 16.49 10.21
CA TYR A 150 -6.84 17.62 9.81
C TYR A 150 -7.46 18.38 11.00
N TYR A 151 -7.90 17.67 12.05
CA TYR A 151 -8.46 18.34 13.23
C TYR A 151 -7.39 18.98 14.12
N GLN A 152 -6.19 18.42 14.17
CA GLN A 152 -5.08 19.00 14.92
C GLN A 152 -4.61 20.34 14.31
N ASP A 153 -4.54 20.43 12.99
CA ASP A 153 -4.12 21.64 12.27
C ASP A 153 -5.11 22.82 12.42
N LYS A 154 -6.37 22.54 12.77
CA LYS A 154 -7.42 23.54 13.00
C LYS A 154 -7.55 24.04 14.44
N SER A 155 -6.87 23.41 15.41
CA SER A 155 -6.92 23.77 16.83
C SER A 155 -5.78 24.68 17.23
#